data_AF-A0A4P9XM77-F1
#
_entry.id   AF-A0A4P9XM77-F1
#
_cell.length_a   1.000
_cell.length_b   1.000
_cell.length_c   1.000
_cell.angle_alpha   90.00
_cell.angle_beta   90.00
_cell.angle_gamma   90.00
#
_symmetry.space_group_name_H-M   'P 1'
#
loop_
_entity.id
_entity.type
_entity.pdbx_description
1 polymer ?
#
loop_
_entity_poly.entity_id
_entity_poly.type
_entity_poly.pdbx_seq_one_letter_code
_entity_poly.pdbx_strand_id
1 'polypeptide(L)'
;MERQEFEDTFDILAKELLDELPILGMPTEAAEWVRKCLYHTVPGGKMNRGLSVVDTLRILRGDNAIAPEELHKARVLGWCVEWLQAFFLVADDIMDSSKTRRGMPCWYRMEGVGTIAINDAFILESCIYRLLKKYFRQDAYYVELLDLFHEV
;
A
#
# COMPACT_ATOMS: atom_id res chain seq x y z
N MET A 1 20.13 4.82 1.62
CA MET A 1 19.52 6.04 1.07
C MET A 1 18.21 5.69 0.37
N GLU A 2 18.23 4.83 -0.64
CA GLU A 2 17.01 4.39 -1.37
C GLU A 2 15.90 3.78 -0.49
N ARG A 3 16.26 2.87 0.42
CA ARG A 3 15.26 2.29 1.33
C ARG A 3 14.58 3.33 2.21
N GLN A 4 15.33 4.31 2.71
CA GLN A 4 14.75 5.38 3.53
C GLN A 4 13.81 6.24 2.69
N GLU A 5 14.22 6.64 1.48
CA GLU A 5 13.35 7.43 0.59
C GLU A 5 12.08 6.66 0.17
N PHE A 6 12.18 5.34 0.01
CA PHE A 6 11.01 4.48 -0.21
C PHE A 6 10.12 4.47 1.04
N GLU A 7 10.68 4.23 2.23
CA GLU A 7 9.98 4.28 3.52
C GLU A 7 9.28 5.63 3.75
N ASP A 8 9.96 6.74 3.50
CA ASP A 8 9.44 8.11 3.66
C ASP A 8 8.27 8.40 2.69
N THR A 9 8.20 7.69 1.55
CA THR A 9 7.08 7.82 0.61
C THR A 9 5.78 7.30 1.20
N PHE A 10 5.82 6.36 2.15
CA PHE A 10 4.61 5.81 2.78
C PHE A 10 3.75 6.90 3.42
N ASP A 11 4.35 7.76 4.25
CA ASP A 11 3.60 8.77 5.01
C ASP A 11 2.91 9.78 4.07
N ILE A 12 3.54 10.08 2.93
CA ILE A 12 2.96 10.94 1.90
C ILE A 12 1.71 10.26 1.31
N LEU A 13 1.83 9.00 0.88
CA LEU A 13 0.73 8.26 0.26
C LEU A 13 -0.41 7.99 1.25
N ALA A 14 -0.09 7.60 2.48
CA ALA A 14 -1.07 7.38 3.54
C ALA A 14 -1.82 8.68 3.86
N LYS A 15 -1.10 9.81 3.97
CA LYS A 15 -1.73 11.12 4.18
C LYS A 15 -2.67 11.48 3.04
N GLU A 16 -2.25 11.30 1.79
CA GLU A 16 -3.09 11.57 0.63
C GLU A 16 -4.38 10.75 0.65
N LEU A 17 -4.30 9.46 0.95
CA LEU A 17 -5.48 8.59 1.06
C LEU A 17 -6.42 9.04 2.18
N LEU A 18 -5.87 9.45 3.33
CA LEU A 18 -6.61 9.90 4.50
C LEU A 18 -7.28 11.26 4.27
N ASP A 19 -6.59 12.20 3.61
CA ASP A 19 -7.12 13.53 3.28
C ASP A 19 -8.32 13.44 2.32
N GLU A 20 -8.42 12.37 1.53
CA GLU A 20 -9.56 12.14 0.64
C GLU A 20 -10.80 11.60 1.37
N LEU A 21 -10.68 11.04 2.58
CA LEU A 21 -11.81 10.44 3.31
C LEU A 21 -12.89 11.47 3.70
N PRO A 22 -12.56 12.66 4.26
CA PRO A 22 -13.56 13.69 4.55
C PRO A 22 -14.30 14.17 3.29
N ILE A 23 -13.62 14.21 2.14
CA ILE A 23 -14.22 14.61 0.85
C ILE A 23 -15.27 13.58 0.42
N LEU A 24 -15.09 12.31 0.78
CA LEU A 24 -16.06 11.23 0.57
C LEU A 24 -17.17 11.20 1.62
N GLY A 25 -17.21 12.16 2.56
CA GLY A 25 -18.20 12.21 3.64
C GLY A 25 -17.97 11.20 4.76
N MET A 26 -16.75 10.65 4.88
CA MET A 26 -16.41 9.73 5.96
C MET A 26 -16.30 10.49 7.30
N PRO A 27 -16.90 9.97 8.39
CA PRO A 27 -16.71 10.51 9.73
C PRO A 27 -15.25 10.47 10.18
N THR A 28 -14.88 11.38 11.08
CA THR A 28 -13.52 11.46 11.63
C THR A 28 -13.08 10.14 12.26
N GLU A 29 -13.99 9.46 12.97
CA GLU A 29 -13.72 8.17 13.62
C GLU A 29 -13.37 7.08 12.60
N ALA A 30 -14.02 7.11 11.43
CA ALA A 30 -13.72 6.18 10.34
C ALA A 30 -12.36 6.51 9.71
N ALA A 31 -12.01 7.79 9.55
CA ALA A 31 -10.69 8.18 9.07
C ALA A 31 -9.57 7.79 10.04
N GLU A 32 -9.78 7.95 11.36
CA GLU A 32 -8.85 7.47 12.40
C GLU A 32 -8.71 5.95 12.37
N TRP A 33 -9.80 5.22 12.15
CA TRP A 33 -9.77 3.77 11.99
C TRP A 33 -8.92 3.34 10.80
N VAL A 34 -9.15 3.95 9.63
CA VAL A 34 -8.36 3.68 8.41
C VAL A 34 -6.89 4.01 8.66
N ARG A 35 -6.57 5.12 9.32
CA ARG A 35 -5.19 5.46 9.69
C ARG A 35 -4.57 4.35 10.55
N LYS A 36 -5.25 3.91 11.61
CA LYS A 36 -4.76 2.82 12.48
C LYS A 36 -4.52 1.54 11.69
N CYS A 37 -5.44 1.16 10.81
CA CYS A 37 -5.29 -0.01 9.95
C CYS A 37 -4.07 0.10 9.04
N LEU A 38 -3.93 1.22 8.31
CA LEU A 38 -2.82 1.44 7.39
C LEU A 38 -1.46 1.32 8.09
N TYR A 39 -1.27 2.05 9.19
CA TYR A 39 0.01 2.08 9.90
C TYR A 39 0.35 0.76 10.63
N HIS A 40 -0.65 -0.06 10.97
CA HIS A 40 -0.41 -1.38 11.57
C HIS A 40 -0.08 -2.46 10.54
N THR A 41 -0.69 -2.40 9.36
CA THR A 41 -0.68 -3.53 8.40
C THR A 41 0.31 -3.35 7.25
N VAL A 42 0.54 -2.12 6.80
CA VAL A 42 1.30 -1.86 5.57
C VAL A 42 2.80 -1.71 5.83
N PRO A 43 3.29 -0.79 6.70
CA PRO A 43 4.73 -0.61 6.89
C PRO A 43 5.41 -1.77 7.63
N GLY A 44 6.74 -1.81 7.53
CA GLY A 44 7.59 -2.81 8.17
C GLY A 44 7.90 -4.00 7.27
N GLY A 45 8.27 -5.12 7.88
CA GLY A 45 8.78 -6.26 7.11
C GLY A 45 10.08 -5.92 6.37
N LYS A 46 10.32 -6.59 5.24
CA LYS A 46 11.56 -6.41 4.45
C LYS A 46 11.41 -5.43 3.29
N MET A 47 10.16 -5.13 2.88
CA MET A 47 9.83 -4.30 1.70
C MET A 47 10.46 -4.77 0.39
N ASN A 48 10.85 -6.05 0.30
CA ASN A 48 11.55 -6.58 -0.87
C ASN A 48 10.71 -6.45 -2.15
N ARG A 49 9.37 -6.60 -2.06
CA ARG A 49 8.52 -6.56 -3.25
C ARG A 49 8.41 -5.14 -3.78
N GLY A 50 8.17 -4.17 -2.91
CA GLY A 50 8.13 -2.76 -3.26
C GLY A 50 9.48 -2.23 -3.76
N LEU A 51 10.57 -2.55 -3.07
CA LEU A 51 11.93 -2.14 -3.48
C LEU A 51 12.33 -2.74 -4.84
N SER A 52 11.92 -3.99 -5.13
CA SER A 52 12.20 -4.62 -6.43
C SER A 52 11.63 -3.82 -7.61
N VAL A 53 10.52 -3.11 -7.45
CA VAL A 53 9.96 -2.24 -8.51
C VAL A 53 10.90 -1.08 -8.82
N VAL A 54 11.41 -0.44 -7.77
CA VAL A 54 12.33 0.71 -7.89
C VAL A 54 13.69 0.26 -8.45
N ASP A 55 14.23 -0.83 -7.92
CA ASP A 55 15.50 -1.41 -8.36
C ASP A 55 15.43 -1.83 -9.85
N THR A 56 14.30 -2.41 -10.27
CA THR A 56 14.10 -2.83 -11.66
C THR A 56 14.09 -1.62 -12.61
N LEU A 57 13.41 -0.53 -12.26
CA LEU A 57 13.45 0.69 -13.08
C LEU A 57 14.89 1.20 -13.24
N ARG A 58 15.66 1.19 -12.14
CA ARG A 58 17.07 1.62 -12.13
C ARG A 58 17.95 0.77 -13.02
N ILE A 59 17.81 -0.55 -12.94
CA ILE A 59 18.56 -1.49 -13.77
C ILE A 59 18.23 -1.29 -15.27
N LEU A 60 16.95 -1.10 -15.60
CA LEU A 60 16.51 -0.99 -16.99
C LEU A 60 16.87 0.35 -17.65
N ARG A 61 16.82 1.46 -16.90
CA ARG A 61 17.10 2.81 -17.41
C ARG A 61 18.56 3.24 -17.20
N GLY A 62 19.20 2.73 -16.15
CA GLY A 62 20.45 3.26 -15.61
C GLY A 62 20.23 4.54 -14.78
N ASP A 63 20.90 4.64 -13.62
CA ASP A 63 20.65 5.70 -12.62
C ASP A 63 20.72 7.14 -13.16
N ASN A 64 21.61 7.40 -14.13
CA ASN A 64 21.82 8.74 -14.68
C ASN A 64 20.72 9.21 -15.66
N ALA A 65 19.84 8.30 -16.10
CA ALA A 65 18.84 8.58 -17.14
C ALA A 65 17.40 8.67 -16.59
N ILE A 66 17.20 8.51 -15.29
CA ILE A 66 15.87 8.43 -14.67
C ILE A 66 15.42 9.81 -14.23
N ALA A 67 14.27 10.26 -14.72
CA ALA A 67 13.67 11.49 -14.23
C ALA A 67 13.20 11.31 -12.77
N PRO A 68 13.29 12.35 -11.91
CA PRO A 68 12.79 12.28 -10.54
C PRO A 68 11.31 11.86 -10.44
N GLU A 69 10.48 12.25 -11.43
CA GLU A 69 9.08 11.86 -11.53
C GLU A 69 8.92 10.35 -11.78
N GLU A 70 9.70 9.78 -12.71
CA GLU A 70 9.67 8.34 -13.00
C GLU A 70 10.07 7.53 -11.75
N LEU A 71 11.08 8.00 -11.02
CA LEU A 71 11.51 7.36 -9.78
C LEU A 71 10.44 7.47 -8.68
N HIS A 72 9.76 8.62 -8.58
CA HIS A 72 8.64 8.76 -7.65
C HIS A 72 7.48 7.82 -8.01
N LYS A 73 7.08 7.75 -9.29
CA LYS A 73 6.07 6.80 -9.76
C LYS A 73 6.44 5.36 -9.45
N ALA A 74 7.70 4.96 -9.65
CA ALA A 74 8.16 3.61 -9.26
C ALA A 74 8.02 3.35 -7.76
N ARG A 75 8.25 4.34 -6.90
CA ARG A 75 8.01 4.22 -5.45
C ARG A 75 6.54 4.07 -5.13
N VAL A 76 5.66 4.85 -5.77
CA VAL A 76 4.20 4.72 -5.62
C VAL A 76 3.76 3.31 -6.03
N LEU A 77 4.24 2.81 -7.16
CA LEU A 77 3.91 1.48 -7.66
C LEU A 77 4.44 0.39 -6.73
N GLY A 78 5.67 0.54 -6.23
CA GLY A 78 6.24 -0.36 -5.23
C GLY A 78 5.41 -0.40 -3.94
N TRP A 79 4.89 0.74 -3.49
CA TRP A 79 3.95 0.79 -2.37
C TRP A 79 2.62 0.11 -2.69
N CYS A 80 2.06 0.29 -3.90
CA CYS A 80 0.87 -0.44 -4.31
C CYS A 80 1.05 -1.97 -4.16
N VAL A 81 2.23 -2.50 -4.45
CA VAL A 81 2.56 -3.92 -4.23
C VAL A 81 2.65 -4.28 -2.74
N GLU A 82 3.22 -3.44 -1.89
CA GLU A 82 3.25 -3.67 -0.43
C GLU A 82 1.85 -3.57 0.19
N TRP A 83 0.97 -2.71 -0.33
CA TRP A 83 -0.46 -2.66 0.03
C TRP A 83 -1.20 -3.93 -0.41
N LEU A 84 -0.94 -4.44 -1.62
CA LEU A 84 -1.49 -5.71 -2.09
C LEU A 84 -1.08 -6.86 -1.17
N GLN A 85 0.19 -6.89 -0.75
CA GLN A 85 0.64 -7.85 0.23
C GLN A 85 -0.08 -7.67 1.58
N ALA A 86 -0.26 -6.44 2.06
CA ALA A 86 -0.94 -6.19 3.33
C ALA A 86 -2.40 -6.65 3.30
N PHE A 87 -3.12 -6.39 2.20
CA PHE A 87 -4.45 -6.92 1.94
C PHE A 87 -4.50 -8.45 2.11
N PHE A 88 -3.65 -9.17 1.37
CA PHE A 88 -3.60 -10.63 1.46
C PHE A 88 -3.23 -11.11 2.86
N LEU A 89 -2.26 -10.48 3.53
CA LEU A 89 -1.83 -10.89 4.86
C LEU A 89 -2.91 -10.69 5.93
N VAL A 90 -3.71 -9.63 5.84
CA VAL A 90 -4.83 -9.42 6.77
C VAL A 90 -5.89 -10.51 6.58
N ALA A 91 -6.22 -10.87 5.33
CA ALA A 91 -7.15 -11.96 5.05
C ALA A 91 -6.58 -13.33 5.46
N ASP A 92 -5.32 -13.61 5.11
CA ASP A 92 -4.56 -14.82 5.44
C ASP A 92 -4.51 -15.06 6.95
N ASP A 93 -4.17 -14.04 7.73
CA ASP A 93 -4.06 -14.15 9.18
C ASP A 93 -5.39 -14.58 9.83
N ILE A 94 -6.53 -14.19 9.24
CA ILE A 94 -7.87 -14.61 9.68
C ILE A 94 -8.12 -16.07 9.27
N MET A 95 -7.88 -16.41 8.00
CA MET A 95 -8.09 -17.76 7.46
C MET A 95 -7.27 -18.81 8.23
N ASP A 96 -6.02 -18.49 8.56
CA ASP A 96 -5.08 -19.39 9.23
C ASP A 96 -5.17 -19.30 10.77
N SER A 97 -6.03 -18.43 11.30
CA SER A 97 -6.10 -18.15 12.75
C SER A 97 -4.73 -17.77 13.34
N SER A 98 -3.90 -17.07 12.58
CA SER A 98 -2.56 -16.63 12.96
C SER A 98 -2.57 -15.71 14.18
N LYS A 99 -1.53 -15.79 15.01
CA LYS A 99 -1.45 -14.99 16.26
C LYS A 99 -0.66 -13.71 16.08
N THR A 100 0.46 -13.79 15.37
CA THR A 100 1.40 -12.67 15.21
C THR A 100 1.88 -12.53 13.77
N ARG A 101 2.16 -11.29 13.39
CA ARG A 101 2.69 -10.88 12.09
C ARG A 101 3.71 -9.76 12.31
N ARG A 102 4.91 -9.89 11.73
CA ARG A 102 6.00 -8.89 11.84
C ARG A 102 6.34 -8.52 13.29
N GLY A 103 6.22 -9.48 14.22
CA GLY A 103 6.50 -9.27 15.65
C GLY A 103 5.37 -8.62 16.44
N MET A 104 4.25 -8.26 15.80
CA MET A 104 3.07 -7.66 16.40
C MET A 104 1.87 -8.62 16.35
N PRO A 105 0.81 -8.42 17.15
CA PRO A 105 -0.44 -9.15 16.95
C PRO A 105 -0.99 -8.96 15.53
N CYS A 106 -1.53 -10.03 14.94
CA CYS A 106 -2.26 -9.93 13.67
C CYS A 106 -3.39 -8.89 13.79
N TRP A 107 -3.72 -8.20 12.70
CA TRP A 107 -4.68 -7.08 12.75
C TRP A 107 -6.02 -7.48 13.37
N TYR A 108 -6.59 -8.63 12.99
CA TYR A 108 -7.85 -9.14 13.54
C TYR A 108 -7.80 -9.50 15.03
N ARG A 109 -6.59 -9.61 15.62
CA ARG A 109 -6.37 -9.85 17.06
C ARG A 109 -6.18 -8.57 17.85
N MET A 110 -6.08 -7.41 17.20
CA MET A 110 -6.02 -6.13 17.89
C MET A 110 -7.34 -5.86 18.61
N GLU A 111 -7.26 -5.25 19.79
CA GLU A 111 -8.43 -4.93 20.60
C GLU A 111 -9.44 -4.09 19.79
N GLY A 112 -10.69 -4.55 19.76
CA GLY A 112 -11.79 -3.92 19.04
C GLY A 112 -11.87 -4.23 17.54
N VAL A 113 -10.92 -4.96 16.95
CA VAL A 113 -10.91 -5.27 15.51
C VAL A 113 -11.72 -6.53 15.19
N GLY A 114 -11.29 -7.71 15.62
CA GLY A 114 -11.99 -8.96 15.33
C GLY A 114 -12.25 -9.16 13.82
N THR A 115 -13.48 -9.52 13.45
CA THR A 115 -13.86 -9.77 12.05
C THR A 115 -14.03 -8.51 11.21
N ILE A 116 -13.97 -7.31 11.79
CA ILE A 116 -13.93 -6.05 11.02
C ILE A 116 -12.72 -6.04 10.08
N ALA A 117 -11.65 -6.75 10.46
CA ALA A 117 -10.46 -6.96 9.66
C ALA A 117 -10.74 -7.50 8.25
N ILE A 118 -11.86 -8.22 8.02
CA ILE A 118 -12.26 -8.67 6.68
C ILE A 118 -12.55 -7.47 5.79
N ASN A 119 -13.35 -6.52 6.27
CA ASN A 119 -13.63 -5.28 5.54
C ASN A 119 -12.40 -4.39 5.42
N ASP A 120 -11.57 -4.34 6.48
CA ASP A 120 -10.32 -3.58 6.44
C ASP A 120 -9.36 -4.10 5.36
N ALA A 121 -9.35 -5.41 5.08
CA ALA A 121 -8.60 -5.98 3.96
C ALA A 121 -9.04 -5.35 2.62
N PHE A 122 -10.35 -5.25 2.37
CA PHE A 122 -10.87 -4.60 1.16
C PHE A 122 -10.63 -3.08 1.11
N ILE A 123 -10.52 -2.42 2.27
CA ILE A 123 -10.06 -1.02 2.34
C ILE A 123 -8.61 -0.92 1.86
N LEU A 124 -7.73 -1.82 2.30
CA LEU A 124 -6.32 -1.87 1.86
C LEU A 124 -6.23 -2.09 0.35
N GLU A 125 -7.02 -3.01 -0.20
CA GLU A 125 -7.11 -3.24 -1.64
C GLU A 125 -7.60 -1.98 -2.38
N SER A 126 -8.65 -1.33 -1.87
CA SER A 126 -9.21 -0.10 -2.46
C SER A 126 -8.18 1.04 -2.51
N CYS A 127 -7.29 1.15 -1.52
CA CYS A 127 -6.20 2.14 -1.51
C CYS A 127 -5.29 2.00 -2.74
N ILE A 128 -5.03 0.78 -3.21
CA ILE A 128 -4.19 0.51 -4.39
C ILE A 128 -4.79 1.21 -5.60
N TYR A 129 -6.07 0.97 -5.89
CA TYR A 129 -6.73 1.51 -7.08
C TYR A 129 -6.88 3.04 -7.01
N ARG A 130 -7.00 3.63 -5.82
CA ARG A 130 -6.97 5.08 -5.64
C ARG A 130 -5.60 5.66 -6.02
N LEU A 131 -4.51 5.05 -5.54
CA LEU A 131 -3.15 5.47 -5.89
C LEU A 131 -2.86 5.27 -7.37
N LEU A 132 -3.22 4.11 -7.94
CA LEU A 132 -3.05 3.84 -9.37
C LEU A 132 -3.78 4.88 -10.22
N LYS A 133 -5.05 5.17 -9.89
CA LYS A 133 -5.83 6.20 -10.60
C LYS A 133 -5.24 7.61 -10.44
N LYS A 134 -4.69 7.94 -9.27
CA LYS A 134 -4.15 9.28 -9.03
C LYS A 134 -2.86 9.53 -9.81
N TYR A 135 -1.94 8.57 -9.79
CA TYR A 135 -0.59 8.76 -10.34
C TYR A 135 -0.45 8.32 -11.79
N PHE A 136 -1.24 7.33 -12.24
CA PHE A 136 -1.01 6.69 -13.53
C PHE A 136 -2.15 6.89 -14.53
N ARG A 137 -3.29 7.48 -14.17
CA ARG A 137 -4.45 7.58 -15.07
C ARG A 137 -4.19 8.24 -16.42
N GLN A 138 -3.18 9.12 -16.51
CA GLN A 138 -2.80 9.78 -17.76
C GLN A 138 -1.67 9.07 -18.50
N ASP A 139 -1.06 8.04 -17.88
CA ASP A 139 -0.03 7.23 -18.53
C ASP A 139 -0.69 6.24 -19.47
N ALA A 140 -0.04 6.02 -20.63
CA ALA A 140 -0.54 5.13 -21.67
C ALA A 140 -0.72 3.67 -21.19
N TYR A 141 0.00 3.27 -20.13
CA TYR A 141 0.02 1.92 -19.57
C TYR A 141 -0.87 1.74 -18.32
N TYR A 142 -1.76 2.69 -18.03
CA TYR A 142 -2.62 2.65 -16.84
C TYR A 142 -3.50 1.39 -16.78
N VAL A 143 -4.09 0.99 -17.90
CA VAL A 143 -5.01 -0.15 -17.96
C VAL A 143 -4.25 -1.44 -17.74
N GLU A 144 -3.06 -1.57 -18.32
CA GLU A 144 -2.15 -2.70 -18.14
C GLU A 144 -1.72 -2.85 -16.68
N LEU A 145 -1.50 -1.74 -15.96
CA LEU A 145 -1.27 -1.80 -14.51
C LEU A 145 -2.51 -2.31 -13.77
N LEU A 146 -3.70 -1.81 -14.10
CA LEU A 146 -4.93 -2.31 -13.46
C LEU A 146 -5.12 -3.80 -13.70
N ASP A 147 -4.96 -4.26 -14.93
CA ASP A 147 -5.11 -5.68 -15.29
C ASP A 147 -4.09 -6.51 -14.51
N LEU A 148 -2.82 -6.11 -14.49
CA LEU A 148 -1.76 -6.80 -13.74
C LEU A 148 -2.06 -6.94 -12.24
N PHE A 149 -2.62 -5.90 -11.61
CA PHE A 149 -2.98 -5.97 -10.19
C PHE A 149 -4.20 -6.87 -9.91
N HIS A 150 -5.05 -7.13 -10.91
CA HIS A 150 -6.20 -8.03 -10.78
C HIS A 150 -5.92 -9.48 -11.21
N GLU A 151 -4.76 -9.77 -11.79
CA GLU A 151 -4.35 -11.13 -12.18
C GLU A 151 -3.85 -11.99 -11.00
N VAL A 152 -3.74 -11.41 -9.80
CA VAL A 152 -3.14 -12.02 -8.61
C VAL A 152 -4.17 -12.68 -7.71
#